data_AF-A0A3M1XK05-F1
#
_entry.id   AF-A0A3M1XK05-F1
#
_cell.length_a   1.000
_cell.length_b   1.000
_cell.length_c   1.000
_cell.angle_alpha   90.00
_cell.angle_beta   90.00
_cell.angle_gamma   90.00
#
_symmetry.space_group_name_H-M   'P 1'
#
loop_
_entity.id
_entity.type
_entity.pdbx_description
1 polymer ?
#
loop_
_entity_poly.entity_id
_entity_poly.type
_entity_poly.pdbx_seq_one_letter_code
_entity_poly.pdbx_strand_id
1 'polypeptide(L)'
;MARSLFSALSSLGPFSAILSVLREVDVRPARIAAETPFLIAFVSRDAQFAEHLAALMYRGDRPTDTPPYRAAIGAPITDAAPISRANVVVIVTRDTPQLLDEALRLKRALEASDVPVLMCFVQERGAPPPAQSVTSGHAVTLPLDNGALDEQTAIERLTAAIRQLNAIDDLALARHLPAFRAPVVRALIEDVATANATYSLGSGLLQINPATGLPVAVADTVILTKNQAIMAYKIALAMGLPADFKHIMPQIAGVIGGGLILRQVARLAIGWLPGLGIAPKVAIAFAGTFAIGEAVYRWSRSGERLTEDGLKAIYALALERGKALAAGLRQRRVSRPAKAKANPSEQAMIALPPSPSHNGAARPH
;
A
#
# COMPACT_ATOMS: atom_id res chain seq x y z
N MET A 1 29.86 42.05 21.62
CA MET A 1 28.50 41.74 21.13
C MET A 1 28.48 40.42 20.34
N ALA A 2 28.83 39.29 20.97
CA ALA A 2 28.93 38.00 20.26
C ALA A 2 28.64 36.80 21.20
N ARG A 3 27.57 36.88 21.99
CA ARG A 3 27.19 35.80 22.93
C ARG A 3 25.69 35.55 23.13
N SER A 4 24.78 36.24 22.42
CA SER A 4 23.33 36.09 22.66
C SER A 4 22.52 35.43 21.52
N LEU A 5 23.17 34.85 20.51
CA LEU A 5 22.49 34.16 19.40
C LEU A 5 22.52 32.62 19.49
N PHE A 6 23.14 32.06 20.53
CA PHE A 6 23.30 30.61 20.68
C PHE A 6 22.38 29.95 21.73
N SER A 7 21.50 30.69 22.40
CA SER A 7 20.64 30.14 23.47
C SER A 7 19.14 30.12 23.14
N ALA A 8 18.72 30.47 21.92
CA ALA A 8 17.30 30.44 21.53
C ALA A 8 16.90 29.21 20.68
N LEU A 9 17.85 28.31 20.38
CA LEU A 9 17.63 27.11 19.55
C LEU A 9 17.66 25.79 20.33
N SER A 10 17.75 25.83 21.66
CA SER A 10 17.93 24.65 22.51
C SER A 10 16.68 24.19 23.29
N SER A 11 15.47 24.74 23.03
CA SER A 11 14.25 24.32 23.75
C SER A 11 13.17 23.65 22.88
N LEU A 12 13.39 23.49 21.58
CA LEU A 12 12.42 22.89 20.68
C LEU A 12 12.95 21.52 20.24
N GLY A 13 12.60 20.48 21.01
CA GLY A 13 13.06 19.11 20.77
C GLY A 13 12.71 18.57 19.38
N PRO A 14 13.19 17.36 19.03
CA PRO A 14 12.98 16.69 17.73
C PRO A 14 11.51 16.67 17.28
N PHE A 15 10.60 16.67 18.25
CA PHE A 15 9.15 16.78 18.10
C PHE A 15 8.67 18.00 17.30
N SER A 16 9.22 19.18 17.55
CA SER A 16 8.81 20.44 16.90
C SER A 16 9.18 20.49 15.41
N ALA A 17 10.32 19.88 15.07
CA ALA A 17 10.81 19.76 13.70
C ALA A 17 9.94 18.78 12.89
N ILE A 18 9.52 17.68 13.51
CA ILE A 18 8.58 16.72 12.90
C ILE A 18 7.21 17.39 12.70
N LEU A 19 6.68 18.08 13.70
CA LEU A 19 5.37 18.73 13.62
C LEU A 19 5.33 19.86 12.58
N SER A 20 6.41 20.62 12.43
CA SER A 20 6.51 21.71 11.45
C SER A 20 6.61 21.17 10.01
N VAL A 21 7.42 20.12 9.79
CA VAL A 21 7.49 19.39 8.51
C VAL A 21 6.14 18.76 8.14
N LEU A 22 5.36 18.32 9.13
CA LEU A 22 4.06 17.68 8.91
C LEU A 22 2.92 18.65 8.63
N ARG A 23 3.00 19.91 9.07
CA ARG A 23 1.98 20.94 8.76
C ARG A 23 1.83 21.19 7.26
N GLU A 24 2.86 20.91 6.48
CA GLU A 24 2.87 21.06 5.02
C GLU A 24 2.26 19.85 4.27
N VAL A 25 1.97 18.74 4.97
CA VAL A 25 1.43 17.53 4.36
C VAL A 25 -0.09 17.55 4.47
N ASP A 26 -0.75 17.51 3.31
CA ASP A 26 -2.20 17.38 3.28
C ASP A 26 -2.61 15.93 3.61
N VAL A 27 -3.12 15.73 4.82
CA VAL A 27 -3.63 14.44 5.29
C VAL A 27 -5.12 14.23 5.01
N ARG A 28 -5.81 15.26 4.49
CA ARG A 28 -7.25 15.19 4.17
C ARG A 28 -7.59 14.07 3.19
N PRO A 29 -6.80 13.78 2.13
CA PRO A 29 -7.11 12.69 1.22
C PRO A 29 -7.15 11.33 1.91
N ALA A 30 -6.18 11.05 2.80
CA ALA A 30 -6.14 9.80 3.55
C ALA A 30 -7.33 9.67 4.51
N ARG A 31 -7.73 10.78 5.14
CA ARG A 31 -8.90 10.83 6.00
C ARG A 31 -10.19 10.58 5.22
N ILE A 32 -10.40 11.31 4.12
CA ILE A 32 -11.58 11.17 3.25
C ILE A 32 -11.69 9.73 2.76
N ALA A 33 -10.60 9.17 2.24
CA ALA A 33 -10.55 7.77 1.80
C ALA A 33 -10.97 6.81 2.93
N ALA A 34 -10.38 6.96 4.11
CA ALA A 34 -10.67 6.08 5.24
C ALA A 34 -12.12 6.20 5.75
N GLU A 35 -12.70 7.41 5.77
CA GLU A 35 -14.05 7.67 6.29
C GLU A 35 -15.16 7.48 5.24
N THR A 36 -14.82 7.15 3.99
CA THR A 36 -15.80 6.98 2.91
C THR A 36 -16.70 5.77 3.19
N PRO A 37 -18.03 5.95 3.23
CA PRO A 37 -18.94 4.84 3.44
C PRO A 37 -19.06 3.94 2.22
N PHE A 38 -19.22 2.66 2.48
CA PHE A 38 -19.46 1.63 1.46
C PHE A 38 -20.30 0.50 2.03
N LEU A 39 -20.84 -0.32 1.14
CA LEU A 39 -21.56 -1.54 1.45
C LEU A 39 -21.08 -2.71 0.58
N ILE A 40 -20.73 -3.82 1.22
CA ILE A 40 -20.47 -5.12 0.59
C ILE A 40 -21.66 -6.04 0.90
N ALA A 41 -22.35 -6.48 -0.14
CA ALA A 41 -23.46 -7.43 0.00
C ALA A 41 -22.97 -8.85 -0.32
N PHE A 42 -22.97 -9.73 0.67
CA PHE A 42 -22.80 -11.17 0.48
C PHE A 42 -24.18 -11.76 0.18
N VAL A 43 -24.33 -12.37 -0.99
CA VAL A 43 -25.62 -12.90 -1.44
C VAL A 43 -25.53 -14.38 -1.76
N SER A 44 -26.52 -15.14 -1.31
CA SER A 44 -26.59 -16.59 -1.50
C SER A 44 -28.04 -17.06 -1.45
N ARG A 45 -28.32 -18.27 -1.95
CA ARG A 45 -29.57 -18.96 -1.57
C ARG A 45 -29.62 -19.27 -0.08
N ASP A 46 -28.47 -19.62 0.48
CA ASP A 46 -28.31 -19.82 1.92
C ASP A 46 -27.97 -18.47 2.57
N ALA A 47 -29.02 -17.71 2.91
CA ALA A 47 -28.87 -16.40 3.52
C ALA A 47 -28.13 -16.43 4.87
N GLN A 48 -28.25 -17.54 5.63
CA GLN A 48 -27.54 -17.71 6.89
C GLN A 48 -26.04 -17.85 6.64
N PHE A 49 -25.65 -18.63 5.62
CA PHE A 49 -24.25 -18.74 5.24
C PHE A 49 -23.68 -17.44 4.67
N ALA A 50 -24.47 -16.68 3.90
CA ALA A 50 -24.06 -15.35 3.42
C ALA A 50 -23.82 -14.38 4.59
N GLU A 51 -24.74 -14.37 5.58
CA GLU A 51 -24.62 -13.56 6.79
C GLU A 51 -23.44 -14.01 7.65
N HIS A 52 -23.18 -15.30 7.73
CA HIS A 52 -21.99 -15.83 8.41
C HIS A 52 -20.70 -15.32 7.76
N LEU A 53 -20.56 -15.39 6.43
CA LEU A 53 -19.38 -14.85 5.74
C LEU A 53 -19.25 -13.33 5.89
N ALA A 54 -20.35 -12.58 5.85
CA ALA A 54 -20.35 -11.15 6.14
C ALA A 54 -19.89 -10.87 7.57
N ALA A 55 -20.33 -11.66 8.54
CA ALA A 55 -19.92 -11.56 9.95
C ALA A 55 -18.42 -11.82 10.13
N LEU A 56 -17.82 -12.71 9.34
CA LEU A 56 -16.36 -12.93 9.35
C LEU A 56 -15.56 -11.67 9.02
N MET A 57 -16.09 -10.76 8.20
CA MET A 57 -15.40 -9.50 7.86
C MET A 57 -15.26 -8.55 9.06
N TYR A 58 -16.06 -8.77 10.12
CA TYR A 58 -15.97 -8.03 11.37
C TYR A 58 -15.05 -8.68 12.41
N ARG A 59 -14.48 -9.85 12.12
CA ARG A 59 -13.48 -10.48 12.99
C ARG A 59 -12.14 -9.80 12.79
N GLY A 60 -11.47 -9.45 13.89
CA GLY A 60 -10.14 -8.86 13.83
C GLY A 60 -9.44 -8.88 15.18
N ASP A 61 -8.23 -8.35 15.20
CA ASP A 61 -7.31 -8.46 16.33
C ASP A 61 -7.80 -7.80 17.65
N ARG A 62 -8.74 -6.85 17.56
CA ARG A 62 -9.31 -6.18 18.73
C ARG A 62 -10.77 -6.63 18.94
N PRO A 63 -11.06 -7.38 20.03
CA PRO A 63 -12.40 -7.92 20.28
C PRO A 63 -13.51 -6.86 20.42
N THR A 64 -13.16 -5.64 20.81
CA THR A 64 -14.11 -4.55 21.09
C THR A 64 -14.34 -3.62 19.90
N ASP A 65 -13.66 -3.84 18.77
CA ASP A 65 -13.78 -2.96 17.62
C ASP A 65 -15.15 -3.17 16.94
N THR A 66 -16.08 -2.27 17.26
CA THR A 66 -17.43 -2.27 16.71
C THR A 66 -17.54 -1.11 15.72
N PRO A 67 -17.64 -1.37 14.40
CA PRO A 67 -17.76 -0.28 13.44
C PRO A 67 -19.09 0.47 13.62
N PRO A 68 -19.12 1.78 13.32
CA PRO A 68 -20.29 2.63 13.57
C PRO A 68 -21.51 2.28 12.71
N TYR A 69 -21.30 1.59 11.58
CA TYR A 69 -22.34 1.05 10.73
C TYR A 69 -21.89 -0.28 10.13
N ARG A 70 -22.85 -1.10 9.69
CA ARG A 70 -22.56 -2.35 8.99
C ARG A 70 -22.15 -2.08 7.55
N ALA A 71 -20.87 -2.24 7.25
CA ALA A 71 -20.30 -2.10 5.91
C ALA A 71 -20.30 -3.41 5.10
N ALA A 72 -20.62 -4.54 5.74
CA ALA A 72 -20.84 -5.85 5.13
C ALA A 72 -22.12 -6.48 5.69
N ILE A 73 -22.95 -7.06 4.81
CA ILE A 73 -24.22 -7.70 5.16
C ILE A 73 -24.41 -8.99 4.36
N GLY A 74 -25.09 -9.98 4.94
CA GLY A 74 -25.63 -11.13 4.22
C GLY A 74 -27.07 -10.92 3.79
N ALA A 75 -27.43 -11.41 2.61
CA ALA A 75 -28.79 -11.36 2.11
C ALA A 75 -29.12 -12.57 1.20
N PRO A 76 -30.41 -12.89 1.03
CA PRO A 76 -30.84 -13.81 -0.02
C PRO A 76 -30.46 -13.29 -1.41
N ILE A 77 -30.10 -14.19 -2.32
CA ILE A 77 -29.76 -13.84 -3.72
C ILE A 77 -30.89 -13.17 -4.49
N THR A 78 -32.13 -13.31 -4.02
CA THR A 78 -33.33 -12.72 -4.59
C THR A 78 -33.67 -11.34 -4.02
N ASP A 79 -33.01 -10.90 -2.95
CA ASP A 79 -33.32 -9.62 -2.29
C ASP A 79 -32.63 -8.45 -2.99
N ALA A 80 -33.40 -7.70 -3.78
CA ALA A 80 -32.89 -6.59 -4.58
C ALA A 80 -32.49 -5.35 -3.76
N ALA A 81 -33.03 -5.17 -2.56
CA ALA A 81 -32.80 -3.97 -1.75
C ALA A 81 -31.33 -3.82 -1.28
N PRO A 82 -30.70 -4.83 -0.64
CA PRO A 82 -29.28 -4.76 -0.29
C PRO A 82 -28.38 -4.76 -1.53
N ILE A 83 -28.75 -5.50 -2.57
CA ILE A 83 -27.97 -5.63 -3.82
C ILE A 83 -27.84 -4.28 -4.54
N SER A 84 -28.96 -3.56 -4.71
CA SER A 84 -28.99 -2.27 -5.42
C SER A 84 -28.22 -1.14 -4.72
N ARG A 85 -27.97 -1.28 -3.41
CA ARG A 85 -27.24 -0.30 -2.60
C ARG A 85 -25.75 -0.64 -2.43
N ALA A 86 -25.35 -1.84 -2.85
CA ALA A 86 -24.00 -2.35 -2.62
C ALA A 86 -22.99 -1.70 -3.58
N ASN A 87 -21.82 -1.36 -3.05
CA ASN A 87 -20.66 -0.96 -3.85
C ASN A 87 -19.93 -2.19 -4.42
N VAL A 88 -20.03 -3.34 -3.74
CA VAL A 88 -19.49 -4.62 -4.18
C VAL A 88 -20.49 -5.71 -3.81
N VAL A 89 -20.73 -6.66 -4.73
CA VAL A 89 -21.55 -7.84 -4.46
C VAL A 89 -20.68 -9.09 -4.48
N VAL A 90 -20.71 -9.86 -3.40
CA VAL A 90 -20.07 -11.18 -3.29
C VAL A 90 -21.15 -12.24 -3.47
N ILE A 91 -21.17 -12.90 -4.62
CA ILE A 91 -22.15 -13.96 -4.91
C ILE A 91 -21.58 -15.29 -4.43
N VAL A 92 -22.15 -15.82 -3.36
CA VAL A 92 -21.73 -17.06 -2.73
C VAL A 92 -22.54 -18.22 -3.31
N THR A 93 -21.88 -19.20 -3.90
CA THR A 93 -22.54 -20.33 -4.54
C THR A 93 -21.73 -21.62 -4.41
N ARG A 94 -22.40 -22.75 -4.60
CA ARG A 94 -21.77 -24.08 -4.70
C ARG A 94 -21.69 -24.47 -6.18
N ASP A 95 -20.78 -25.37 -6.52
CA ASP A 95 -20.61 -25.87 -7.89
C ASP A 95 -21.71 -26.90 -8.25
N THR A 96 -22.95 -26.43 -8.37
CA THR A 96 -24.11 -27.22 -8.78
C THR A 96 -24.81 -26.48 -9.92
N PRO A 97 -25.16 -27.15 -11.05
CA PRO A 97 -25.61 -26.46 -12.26
C PRO A 97 -26.74 -25.43 -12.03
N GLN A 98 -27.77 -25.79 -11.26
CA GLN A 98 -28.93 -24.93 -11.02
C GLN A 98 -28.57 -23.67 -10.20
N LEU A 99 -27.75 -23.83 -9.16
CA LEU A 99 -27.30 -22.71 -8.33
C LEU A 99 -26.34 -21.80 -9.10
N LEU A 100 -25.54 -22.42 -9.98
CA LEU A 100 -24.58 -21.71 -10.80
C LEU A 100 -25.26 -20.83 -11.86
N ASP A 101 -26.29 -21.35 -12.54
CA ASP A 101 -27.04 -20.59 -13.54
C ASP A 101 -27.76 -19.37 -12.93
N GLU A 102 -28.25 -19.48 -11.70
CA GLU A 102 -28.82 -18.35 -10.95
C GLU A 102 -27.77 -17.31 -10.59
N ALA A 103 -26.63 -17.75 -10.04
CA ALA A 103 -25.51 -16.87 -9.69
C ALA A 103 -24.94 -16.13 -10.92
N LEU A 104 -24.76 -16.82 -12.05
CA LEU A 104 -24.26 -16.23 -13.29
C LEU A 104 -25.25 -15.25 -13.91
N ARG A 105 -26.57 -15.48 -13.80
CA ARG A 105 -27.58 -14.51 -14.25
C ARG A 105 -27.51 -13.22 -13.45
N LEU A 106 -27.40 -13.32 -12.12
CA LEU A 106 -27.23 -12.15 -11.26
C LEU A 106 -25.92 -11.43 -11.56
N LYS A 107 -24.80 -12.16 -11.69
CA LYS A 107 -23.49 -11.59 -12.07
C LYS A 107 -23.61 -10.73 -13.33
N ARG A 108 -24.19 -11.26 -14.41
CA ARG A 108 -24.36 -10.53 -15.69
C ARG A 108 -25.22 -9.27 -15.53
N ALA A 109 -26.29 -9.34 -14.73
CA ALA A 109 -27.16 -8.18 -14.49
C ALA A 109 -26.43 -7.06 -13.72
N LEU A 110 -25.58 -7.43 -12.75
CA LEU A 110 -24.78 -6.49 -11.97
C LEU A 110 -23.64 -5.88 -12.78
N GLU A 111 -22.95 -6.70 -13.59
CA GLU A 111 -21.91 -6.22 -14.50
C GLU A 111 -22.46 -5.26 -15.56
N ALA A 112 -23.67 -5.52 -16.07
CA ALA A 112 -24.37 -4.60 -16.97
C ALA A 112 -24.75 -3.27 -16.31
N SER A 113 -24.72 -3.20 -14.98
CA SER A 113 -24.99 -2.00 -14.18
C SER A 113 -23.71 -1.41 -13.56
N ASP A 114 -22.53 -1.82 -14.04
CA ASP A 114 -21.21 -1.41 -13.55
C ASP A 114 -20.98 -1.66 -12.05
N VAL A 115 -21.68 -2.64 -11.46
CA VAL A 115 -21.47 -3.05 -10.06
C VAL A 115 -20.36 -4.11 -10.01
N PRO A 116 -19.26 -3.88 -9.27
CA PRO A 116 -18.21 -4.88 -9.09
C PRO A 116 -18.73 -6.15 -8.41
N VAL A 117 -18.46 -7.31 -9.02
CA VAL A 117 -18.90 -8.62 -8.53
C VAL A 117 -17.70 -9.52 -8.24
N LEU A 118 -17.74 -10.21 -7.10
CA LEU A 118 -16.87 -11.32 -6.76
C LEU A 118 -17.67 -12.62 -6.68
N MET A 119 -17.29 -13.61 -7.49
CA MET A 119 -17.84 -14.96 -7.35
C MET A 119 -17.13 -15.71 -6.23
N CYS A 120 -17.86 -16.19 -5.24
CA CYS A 120 -17.35 -16.95 -4.11
C CYS A 120 -17.86 -18.40 -4.17
N PHE A 121 -17.01 -19.31 -4.63
CA PHE A 121 -17.33 -20.73 -4.72
C PHE A 121 -17.04 -21.44 -3.40
N VAL A 122 -18.00 -22.20 -2.89
CA VAL A 122 -17.86 -22.98 -1.67
C VAL A 122 -17.88 -24.46 -2.03
N GLN A 123 -16.81 -25.18 -1.74
CA GLN A 123 -16.65 -26.59 -2.13
C GLN A 123 -15.79 -27.37 -1.13
N GLU A 124 -16.00 -28.69 -1.05
CA GLU A 124 -15.17 -29.58 -0.22
C GLU A 124 -13.70 -29.52 -0.65
N ARG A 125 -12.79 -29.64 0.33
CA ARG A 125 -11.36 -29.67 0.09
C ARG A 125 -11.01 -30.84 -0.83
N GLY A 126 -10.28 -30.53 -1.90
CA GLY A 126 -9.90 -31.51 -2.93
C GLY A 126 -10.95 -31.70 -4.04
N ALA A 127 -12.11 -31.05 -3.97
CA ALA A 127 -13.01 -30.94 -5.11
C ALA A 127 -12.30 -30.26 -6.30
N PRO A 128 -12.62 -30.64 -7.54
CA PRO A 128 -12.06 -30.00 -8.71
C PRO A 128 -12.34 -28.49 -8.70
N PRO A 129 -11.43 -27.66 -9.22
CA PRO A 129 -11.70 -26.24 -9.34
C PRO A 129 -12.89 -26.00 -10.29
N PRO A 130 -13.71 -24.98 -10.04
CA PRO A 130 -14.80 -24.62 -10.94
C PRO A 130 -14.23 -24.31 -12.34
N ALA A 131 -14.99 -24.66 -13.38
CA ALA A 131 -14.55 -24.52 -14.77
C ALA A 131 -14.13 -23.07 -15.10
N GLN A 132 -13.08 -22.91 -15.93
CA GLN A 132 -12.53 -21.58 -16.25
C GLN A 132 -13.54 -20.64 -16.95
N SER A 133 -14.49 -21.18 -17.70
CA SER A 133 -15.58 -20.41 -18.32
C SER A 133 -16.49 -19.77 -17.26
N VAL A 134 -16.62 -20.41 -16.11
CA VAL A 134 -17.45 -20.02 -14.97
C VAL A 134 -16.73 -19.01 -14.06
N THR A 135 -15.39 -19.08 -13.99
CA THR A 135 -14.56 -18.18 -13.21
C THR A 135 -14.04 -16.97 -14.00
N SER A 136 -14.54 -16.73 -15.22
CA SER A 136 -14.18 -15.54 -15.99
C SER A 136 -14.51 -14.26 -15.21
N GLY A 137 -13.46 -13.55 -14.78
CA GLY A 137 -13.53 -12.39 -13.90
C GLY A 137 -12.92 -12.66 -12.52
N HIS A 138 -13.40 -11.93 -11.50
CA HIS A 138 -12.92 -12.08 -10.13
C HIS A 138 -13.68 -13.21 -9.43
N ALA A 139 -12.94 -14.23 -9.03
CA ALA A 139 -13.47 -15.39 -8.33
C ALA A 139 -12.56 -15.81 -7.18
N VAL A 140 -13.16 -16.38 -6.13
CA VAL A 140 -12.48 -16.96 -4.98
C VAL A 140 -13.14 -18.29 -4.62
N THR A 141 -12.34 -19.25 -4.19
CA THR A 141 -12.82 -20.56 -3.73
C THR A 141 -12.52 -20.72 -2.25
N LEU A 142 -13.56 -21.02 -1.48
CA LEU A 142 -13.50 -21.31 -0.05
C LEU A 142 -13.62 -22.83 0.16
N PRO A 143 -12.60 -23.48 0.75
CA PRO A 143 -12.66 -24.90 1.05
C PRO A 143 -13.56 -25.17 2.26
N LEU A 144 -14.35 -26.23 2.16
CA LEU A 144 -15.02 -26.89 3.28
C LEU A 144 -14.25 -28.15 3.68
N ASP A 145 -14.20 -28.43 4.98
CA ASP A 145 -13.66 -29.66 5.54
C ASP A 145 -14.79 -30.42 6.23
N ASN A 146 -15.28 -31.49 5.60
CA ASN A 146 -16.44 -32.25 6.07
C ASN A 146 -17.68 -31.37 6.28
N GLY A 147 -17.94 -30.46 5.35
CA GLY A 147 -19.04 -29.50 5.43
C GLY A 147 -18.82 -28.30 6.36
N ALA A 148 -17.70 -28.23 7.09
CA ALA A 148 -17.36 -27.09 7.95
C ALA A 148 -16.42 -26.11 7.23
N LEU A 149 -16.64 -24.81 7.43
CA LEU A 149 -15.77 -23.77 6.88
C LEU A 149 -14.59 -23.51 7.82
N ASP A 150 -13.37 -23.51 7.27
CA ASP A 150 -12.22 -22.92 7.97
C ASP A 150 -12.32 -21.39 7.89
N GLU A 151 -12.82 -20.77 8.95
CA GLU A 151 -13.04 -19.32 9.03
C GLU A 151 -11.75 -18.52 8.78
N GLN A 152 -10.59 -18.99 9.24
CA GLN A 152 -9.33 -18.27 9.08
C GLN A 152 -8.93 -18.24 7.60
N THR A 153 -8.97 -19.39 6.93
CA THR A 153 -8.73 -19.48 5.49
C THR A 153 -9.76 -18.67 4.70
N ALA A 154 -11.03 -18.66 5.14
CA ALA A 154 -12.08 -17.88 4.51
C ALA A 154 -11.83 -16.38 4.59
N ILE A 155 -11.46 -15.88 5.77
CA ILE A 155 -11.10 -14.48 5.99
C ILE A 155 -9.92 -14.08 5.09
N GLU A 156 -8.86 -14.88 5.08
CA GLU A 156 -7.65 -14.59 4.28
C GLU A 156 -7.97 -14.52 2.78
N ARG A 157 -8.73 -15.48 2.26
CA ARG A 157 -9.09 -15.54 0.84
C ARG A 157 -10.07 -14.45 0.43
N LEU A 158 -11.10 -14.20 1.23
CA LEU A 158 -12.10 -13.16 0.96
C LEU A 158 -11.48 -11.77 1.01
N THR A 159 -10.70 -11.46 2.04
CA THR A 159 -10.04 -10.15 2.14
C THR A 159 -9.07 -9.93 0.97
N ALA A 160 -8.29 -10.94 0.58
CA ALA A 160 -7.41 -10.85 -0.58
C ALA A 160 -8.20 -10.60 -1.89
N ALA A 161 -9.27 -11.38 -2.13
CA ALA A 161 -10.06 -11.28 -3.35
C ALA A 161 -10.84 -9.96 -3.45
N ILE A 162 -11.43 -9.50 -2.35
CA ILE A 162 -12.14 -8.21 -2.30
C ILE A 162 -11.18 -7.04 -2.55
N ARG A 163 -9.97 -7.09 -1.99
CA ARG A 163 -8.94 -6.06 -2.26
C ARG A 163 -8.48 -6.06 -3.71
N GLN A 164 -8.36 -7.23 -4.34
CA GLN A 164 -7.99 -7.35 -5.75
C GLN A 164 -9.00 -6.74 -6.70
N LEU A 165 -10.29 -6.67 -6.33
CA LEU A 165 -11.30 -5.93 -7.11
C LEU A 165 -10.95 -4.44 -7.25
N ASN A 166 -10.24 -3.88 -6.28
CA ASN A 166 -9.88 -2.45 -6.21
C ASN A 166 -11.11 -1.52 -6.37
N ALA A 167 -12.28 -1.99 -5.91
CA ALA A 167 -13.55 -1.26 -6.00
C ALA A 167 -13.79 -0.31 -4.80
N ILE A 168 -13.14 -0.59 -3.67
CA ILE A 168 -13.25 0.18 -2.43
C ILE A 168 -11.82 0.47 -1.96
N ASP A 169 -11.57 1.68 -1.47
CA ASP A 169 -10.26 2.06 -0.94
C ASP A 169 -9.85 1.17 0.24
N ASP A 170 -8.61 0.68 0.23
CA ASP A 170 -8.03 -0.19 1.25
C ASP A 170 -8.13 0.42 2.67
N LEU A 171 -7.99 1.75 2.82
CA LEU A 171 -8.14 2.42 4.11
C LEU A 171 -9.60 2.39 4.59
N ALA A 172 -10.57 2.53 3.69
CA ALA A 172 -11.98 2.40 4.03
C ALA A 172 -12.26 0.96 4.48
N LEU A 173 -11.83 -0.03 3.70
CA LEU A 173 -11.97 -1.44 4.02
C LEU A 173 -11.43 -1.75 5.41
N ALA A 174 -10.18 -1.39 5.70
CA ALA A 174 -9.57 -1.65 7.01
C ALA A 174 -10.24 -0.90 8.17
N ARG A 175 -10.64 0.36 7.96
CA ARG A 175 -11.29 1.15 9.00
C ARG A 175 -12.62 0.54 9.42
N HIS A 176 -13.44 0.15 8.45
CA HIS A 176 -14.81 -0.29 8.66
C HIS A 176 -14.96 -1.80 8.87
N LEU A 177 -14.04 -2.61 8.36
CA LEU A 177 -14.06 -4.07 8.46
C LEU A 177 -12.75 -4.57 9.11
N PRO A 178 -12.77 -4.92 10.42
CA PRO A 178 -11.61 -5.41 11.16
C PRO A 178 -10.77 -6.49 10.46
N ALA A 179 -11.38 -7.38 9.67
CA ALA A 179 -10.68 -8.43 8.93
C ALA A 179 -9.64 -7.90 7.94
N PHE A 180 -9.83 -6.67 7.44
CA PHE A 180 -8.94 -6.05 6.46
C PHE A 180 -7.75 -5.32 7.10
N ARG A 181 -7.74 -5.08 8.42
CA ARG A 181 -6.70 -4.28 9.09
C ARG A 181 -5.31 -4.84 8.90
N ALA A 182 -5.11 -6.11 9.26
CA ALA A 182 -3.81 -6.77 9.13
C ALA A 182 -3.30 -6.80 7.66
N PRO A 183 -4.07 -7.29 6.67
CA PRO A 183 -3.59 -7.36 5.29
C PRO A 183 -3.35 -5.99 4.65
N VAL A 184 -4.19 -4.99 4.96
CA VAL A 184 -4.01 -3.62 4.45
C VAL A 184 -2.80 -2.94 5.08
N VAL A 185 -2.67 -2.98 6.41
CA VAL A 185 -1.55 -2.35 7.11
C VAL A 185 -0.23 -2.97 6.70
N ARG A 186 -0.15 -4.31 6.58
CA ARG A 186 1.07 -4.98 6.12
C ARG A 186 1.47 -4.55 4.71
N ALA A 187 0.51 -4.47 3.78
CA ALA A 187 0.76 -4.00 2.42
C ALA A 187 1.26 -2.54 2.43
N LEU A 188 0.60 -1.66 3.18
CA LEU A 188 1.01 -0.26 3.32
C LEU A 188 2.45 -0.12 3.87
N ILE A 189 2.81 -0.88 4.90
CA ILE A 189 4.16 -0.88 5.47
C ILE A 189 5.17 -1.35 4.41
N GLU A 190 4.87 -2.42 3.69
CA GLU A 190 5.73 -2.98 2.66
C GLU A 190 5.98 -1.99 1.52
N ASP A 191 4.93 -1.33 1.04
CA ASP A 191 4.99 -0.37 -0.07
C ASP A 191 5.86 0.82 0.31
N VAL A 192 5.64 1.39 1.50
CA VAL A 192 6.41 2.54 1.97
C VAL A 192 7.86 2.16 2.27
N ALA A 193 8.10 0.97 2.84
CA ALA A 193 9.45 0.46 3.07
C ALA A 193 10.20 0.25 1.75
N THR A 194 9.55 -0.35 0.76
CA THR A 194 10.09 -0.57 -0.58
C THR A 194 10.37 0.74 -1.31
N ALA A 195 9.46 1.70 -1.26
CA ALA A 195 9.60 3.01 -1.87
C ALA A 195 10.78 3.78 -1.26
N ASN A 196 10.89 3.82 0.07
CA ASN A 196 12.00 4.47 0.77
C ASN A 196 13.35 3.79 0.48
N ALA A 197 13.37 2.46 0.41
CA ALA A 197 14.57 1.69 0.07
C ALA A 197 15.02 1.93 -1.37
N THR A 198 14.07 2.04 -2.31
CA THR A 198 14.34 2.37 -3.71
C THR A 198 14.81 3.82 -3.87
N TYR A 199 14.19 4.78 -3.17
CA TYR A 199 14.62 6.19 -3.18
C TYR A 199 16.06 6.34 -2.66
N SER A 200 16.43 5.57 -1.63
CA SER A 200 17.79 5.49 -1.09
C SER A 200 18.86 5.11 -2.14
N LEU A 201 18.50 4.39 -3.21
CA LEU A 201 19.40 4.14 -4.35
C LEU A 201 19.74 5.42 -5.13
N GLY A 202 18.76 6.31 -5.31
CA GLY A 202 18.86 7.50 -6.15
C GLY A 202 19.48 8.70 -5.43
N SER A 203 19.12 8.93 -4.17
CA SER A 203 19.59 10.10 -3.41
C SER A 203 21.05 9.99 -2.93
N GLY A 204 21.63 8.78 -2.92
CA GLY A 204 23.01 8.55 -2.47
C GLY A 204 24.12 9.09 -3.38
N LEU A 205 23.78 9.60 -4.57
CA LEU A 205 24.75 10.08 -5.56
C LEU A 205 24.96 11.61 -5.56
N LEU A 206 24.06 12.37 -4.93
CA LEU A 206 24.10 13.83 -4.92
C LEU A 206 24.36 14.35 -3.51
N GLN A 207 25.27 15.32 -3.37
CA GLN A 207 25.53 15.98 -2.08
C GLN A 207 24.54 17.13 -1.82
N ILE A 208 24.00 17.73 -2.89
CA ILE A 208 23.05 18.86 -2.86
C ILE A 208 21.86 18.55 -3.77
N ASN A 209 20.63 18.80 -3.30
CA ASN A 209 19.42 18.59 -4.09
C ASN A 209 19.24 19.79 -5.04
N PRO A 210 19.24 19.61 -6.37
CA PRO A 210 19.13 20.71 -7.33
C PRO A 210 17.81 21.47 -7.26
N ALA A 211 16.73 20.82 -6.83
CA ALA A 211 15.39 21.43 -6.77
C ALA A 211 15.17 22.29 -5.52
N THR A 212 15.89 22.02 -4.43
CA THR A 212 15.69 22.71 -3.14
C THR A 212 16.91 23.48 -2.65
N GLY A 213 18.08 23.30 -3.26
CA GLY A 213 19.33 23.98 -2.87
C GLY A 213 19.89 23.54 -1.51
N LEU A 214 19.21 22.64 -0.80
CA LEU A 214 19.63 22.12 0.50
C LEU A 214 20.60 20.94 0.33
N PRO A 215 21.45 20.67 1.34
CA PRO A 215 22.17 19.40 1.41
C PRO A 215 21.16 18.24 1.28
N VAL A 216 21.47 17.25 0.44
CA VAL A 216 20.55 16.10 0.20
C VAL A 216 20.16 15.41 1.51
N ALA A 217 21.06 15.39 2.50
CA ALA A 217 20.79 14.86 3.83
C ALA A 217 19.61 15.56 4.56
N VAL A 218 19.44 16.87 4.37
CA VAL A 218 18.36 17.66 4.98
C VAL A 218 17.05 17.43 4.23
N ALA A 219 17.07 17.50 2.89
CA ALA A 219 15.90 17.24 2.05
C ALA A 219 15.38 15.80 2.22
N ASP A 220 16.27 14.82 2.29
CA ASP A 220 15.94 13.41 2.54
C ASP A 220 15.33 13.22 3.93
N THR A 221 15.84 13.93 4.94
CA THR A 221 15.27 13.85 6.29
C THR A 221 13.85 14.40 6.33
N VAL A 222 13.56 15.49 5.63
CA VAL A 222 12.21 16.05 5.53
C VAL A 222 11.26 15.10 4.79
N ILE A 223 11.64 14.63 3.60
CA ILE A 223 10.79 13.77 2.74
C ILE A 223 10.52 12.40 3.39
N LEU A 224 11.56 11.71 3.88
CA LEU A 224 11.39 10.38 4.49
C LEU A 224 10.62 10.44 5.82
N THR A 225 10.69 11.56 6.55
CA THR A 225 9.90 11.77 7.77
C THR A 225 8.43 12.05 7.44
N LYS A 226 8.15 12.77 6.35
CA LYS A 226 6.79 12.92 5.81
C LYS A 226 6.20 11.54 5.46
N ASN A 227 6.91 10.70 4.70
CA ASN A 227 6.43 9.37 4.31
C ASN A 227 6.13 8.48 5.52
N GLN A 228 7.02 8.44 6.52
CA GLN A 228 6.81 7.61 7.72
C GLN A 228 5.66 8.12 8.59
N ALA A 229 5.47 9.42 8.70
CA ALA A 229 4.35 9.99 9.45
C ALA A 229 3.01 9.82 8.73
N ILE A 230 2.96 9.96 7.40
CA ILE A 230 1.77 9.65 6.60
C ILE A 230 1.42 8.18 6.73
N MET A 231 2.40 7.28 6.61
CA MET A 231 2.22 5.84 6.82
C MET A 231 1.63 5.58 8.22
N ALA A 232 2.23 6.15 9.27
CA ALA A 232 1.75 5.96 10.62
C ALA A 232 0.32 6.51 10.84
N TYR A 233 0.00 7.65 10.24
CA TYR A 233 -1.36 8.20 10.25
C TYR A 233 -2.35 7.28 9.52
N LYS A 234 -1.99 6.78 8.33
CA LYS A 234 -2.80 5.82 7.57
C LYS A 234 -3.03 4.52 8.34
N ILE A 235 -2.00 4.00 9.02
CA ILE A 235 -2.13 2.84 9.91
C ILE A 235 -3.16 3.14 11.01
N ALA A 236 -3.06 4.29 11.67
CA ALA A 236 -4.01 4.68 12.71
C ALA A 236 -5.45 4.77 12.19
N LEU A 237 -5.65 5.37 11.02
CA LEU A 237 -6.94 5.45 10.34
C LEU A 237 -7.52 4.06 10.02
N ALA A 238 -6.70 3.19 9.42
CA ALA A 238 -7.04 1.81 9.11
C ALA A 238 -7.40 1.02 10.39
N MET A 239 -6.73 1.29 11.49
CA MET A 239 -7.02 0.70 12.80
C MET A 239 -8.25 1.30 13.49
N GLY A 240 -9.05 2.13 12.81
CA GLY A 240 -10.27 2.71 13.36
C GLY A 240 -10.06 3.80 14.41
N LEU A 241 -8.83 4.27 14.62
CA LEU A 241 -8.52 5.29 15.62
C LEU A 241 -9.08 6.67 15.20
N PRO A 242 -9.16 7.65 16.12
CA PRO A 242 -9.64 9.00 15.80
C PRO A 242 -8.88 9.62 14.63
N ALA A 243 -9.62 10.18 13.68
CA ALA A 243 -9.04 10.75 12.47
C ALA A 243 -8.38 12.12 12.68
N ASP A 244 -8.55 12.75 13.84
CA ASP A 244 -7.88 14.01 14.14
C ASP A 244 -6.36 13.81 14.27
N PHE A 245 -5.66 14.29 13.25
CA PHE A 245 -4.21 14.24 13.16
C PHE A 245 -3.53 14.85 14.40
N LYS A 246 -4.07 15.95 14.94
CA LYS A 246 -3.49 16.64 16.11
C LYS A 246 -3.62 15.82 17.38
N HIS A 247 -4.66 14.98 17.45
CA HIS A 247 -4.89 14.09 18.58
C HIS A 247 -4.01 12.82 18.50
N ILE A 248 -3.89 12.24 17.31
CA ILE A 248 -3.25 10.92 17.15
C ILE A 248 -1.72 11.00 16.98
N MET A 249 -1.22 12.02 16.28
CA MET A 249 0.19 12.11 15.94
C MET A 249 1.12 12.23 17.16
N PRO A 250 0.77 12.97 18.24
CA PRO A 250 1.56 12.99 19.47
C PRO A 250 1.70 11.61 20.13
N GLN A 251 0.67 10.77 20.05
CA GLN A 251 0.67 9.43 20.65
C GLN A 251 1.60 8.48 19.88
N ILE A 252 1.60 8.62 18.54
CA ILE A 252 2.45 7.85 17.62
C ILE A 252 3.91 8.37 17.63
N ALA A 253 4.14 9.65 17.87
CA ALA A 253 5.48 10.26 17.81
C ALA A 253 6.49 9.59 18.75
N GLY A 254 6.05 9.14 19.93
CA GLY A 254 6.89 8.38 20.87
C GLY A 254 7.33 7.01 20.33
N VAL A 255 6.57 6.43 19.40
CA VAL A 255 6.88 5.15 18.71
C VAL A 255 7.82 5.39 17.52
N ILE A 256 7.66 6.52 16.81
CA ILE A 256 8.48 6.89 15.65
C ILE A 256 9.90 7.34 16.05
N GLY A 257 10.08 7.87 17.27
CA GLY A 257 11.35 8.47 17.73
C GLY A 257 12.59 7.58 17.56
N GLY A 258 12.47 6.26 17.72
CA GLY A 258 13.57 5.30 17.50
C GLY A 258 13.97 5.14 16.02
N GLY A 259 13.04 5.36 15.10
CA GLY A 259 13.27 5.26 13.65
C GLY A 259 14.21 6.32 13.08
N LEU A 260 14.23 7.51 13.67
CA LEU A 260 15.14 8.60 13.29
C LEU A 260 16.60 8.28 13.67
N ILE A 261 16.80 7.50 14.73
CA ILE A 261 18.12 7.01 15.16
C ILE A 261 18.65 5.97 14.16
N LEU A 262 17.81 5.02 13.71
CA LEU A 262 18.20 4.02 12.70
C LEU A 262 18.64 4.66 11.37
N ARG A 263 18.10 5.83 11.03
CA ARG A 263 18.52 6.59 9.84
C ARG A 263 19.91 7.22 10.00
N GLN A 264 20.30 7.61 11.22
CA GLN A 264 21.67 8.01 11.52
C GLN A 264 22.63 6.84 11.30
N VAL A 265 22.26 5.65 11.79
CA VAL A 265 23.03 4.41 11.61
C VAL A 265 23.17 4.05 10.12
N ALA A 266 22.10 4.17 9.33
CA ALA A 266 22.13 3.94 7.88
C ALA A 266 23.12 4.87 7.15
N ARG A 267 23.28 6.10 7.62
CA ARG A 267 24.22 7.09 7.06
C ARG A 267 25.65 6.82 7.48
N LEU A 268 25.88 6.44 8.74
CA LEU A 268 27.20 6.04 9.22
C LEU A 268 27.72 4.81 8.46
N ALA A 269 26.81 3.87 8.12
CA ALA A 269 27.14 2.71 7.29
C ALA A 269 27.67 3.09 5.89
N ILE A 270 27.28 4.25 5.34
CA ILE A 270 27.80 4.77 4.05
C ILE A 270 29.26 5.23 4.20
N GLY A 271 29.62 5.80 5.35
CA GLY A 271 30.94 6.35 5.59
C GLY A 271 32.02 5.29 5.87
N TRP A 272 31.63 4.09 6.30
CA TRP A 272 32.57 3.09 6.81
C TRP A 272 32.96 1.98 5.82
N LEU A 273 32.24 1.82 4.70
CA LEU A 273 32.53 0.73 3.74
C LEU A 273 32.59 1.22 2.29
N PRO A 274 33.70 1.89 1.89
CA PRO A 274 34.02 2.07 0.48
C PRO A 274 34.14 0.68 -0.19
N GLY A 275 33.29 0.39 -1.18
CA GLY A 275 33.38 -0.82 -2.02
C GLY A 275 32.27 -1.88 -1.86
N LEU A 276 31.44 -1.89 -0.80
CA LEU A 276 30.35 -2.89 -0.67
C LEU A 276 29.08 -2.58 -1.48
N GLY A 277 29.04 -1.44 -2.16
CA GLY A 277 27.96 -1.05 -3.06
C GLY A 277 26.64 -0.73 -2.36
N ILE A 278 25.59 -0.50 -3.15
CA ILE A 278 24.34 0.17 -2.72
C ILE A 278 23.41 -0.76 -1.88
N ALA A 279 23.76 -2.02 -1.66
CA ALA A 279 22.85 -3.01 -1.07
C ALA A 279 22.62 -2.88 0.44
N PRO A 280 23.65 -2.66 1.28
CA PRO A 280 23.45 -2.44 2.72
C PRO A 280 22.52 -1.25 2.98
N LYS A 281 22.63 -0.19 2.17
CA LYS A 281 21.80 1.02 2.29
C LYS A 281 20.31 0.75 2.01
N VAL A 282 20.00 -0.03 0.98
CA VAL A 282 18.63 -0.46 0.65
C VAL A 282 18.07 -1.31 1.78
N ALA A 283 18.84 -2.30 2.23
CA ALA A 283 18.40 -3.22 3.28
C ALA A 283 18.08 -2.50 4.59
N ILE A 284 18.96 -1.59 5.03
CA ILE A 284 18.74 -0.81 6.25
C ILE A 284 17.56 0.16 6.09
N ALA A 285 17.41 0.83 4.95
CA ALA A 285 16.31 1.76 4.71
C ALA A 285 14.94 1.07 4.71
N PHE A 286 14.87 -0.11 4.08
CA PHE A 286 13.71 -0.99 4.13
C PHE A 286 13.41 -1.41 5.57
N ALA A 287 14.39 -2.01 6.25
CA ALA A 287 14.23 -2.56 7.60
C ALA A 287 13.80 -1.51 8.63
N GLY A 288 14.41 -0.32 8.58
CA GLY A 288 14.06 0.78 9.47
C GLY A 288 12.62 1.27 9.27
N THR A 289 12.17 1.40 8.01
CA THR A 289 10.79 1.82 7.73
C THR A 289 9.79 0.75 8.13
N PHE A 290 10.09 -0.52 7.82
CA PHE A 290 9.26 -1.67 8.18
C PHE A 290 9.08 -1.78 9.71
N ALA A 291 10.18 -1.69 10.46
CA ALA A 291 10.16 -1.79 11.92
C ALA A 291 9.32 -0.67 12.57
N ILE A 292 9.40 0.56 12.05
CA ILE A 292 8.55 1.67 12.52
C ILE A 292 7.08 1.38 12.24
N GLY A 293 6.75 0.95 11.02
CA GLY A 293 5.38 0.60 10.64
C GLY A 293 4.79 -0.47 11.55
N GLU A 294 5.52 -1.55 11.79
CA GLU A 294 5.09 -2.64 12.67
C GLU A 294 4.95 -2.19 14.13
N ALA A 295 5.85 -1.33 14.61
CA ALA A 295 5.73 -0.75 15.95
C ALA A 295 4.46 0.11 16.09
N VAL A 296 4.12 0.91 15.08
CA VAL A 296 2.87 1.70 15.05
C VAL A 296 1.65 0.79 14.95
N TYR A 297 1.69 -0.25 14.13
CA TYR A 297 0.59 -1.23 14.02
C TYR A 297 0.31 -1.91 15.36
N ARG A 298 1.35 -2.40 16.04
CA ARG A 298 1.21 -3.07 17.35
C ARG A 298 0.78 -2.12 18.45
N TRP A 299 1.34 -0.91 18.50
CA TRP A 299 0.88 0.13 19.42
C TRP A 299 -0.58 0.48 19.18
N SER A 300 -1.00 0.60 17.91
CA SER A 300 -2.41 0.82 17.60
C SER A 300 -3.23 -0.34 18.15
N ARG A 301 -2.80 -1.59 17.91
CA ARG A 301 -3.54 -2.79 18.29
C ARG A 301 -3.78 -2.92 19.80
N SER A 302 -2.77 -2.77 20.65
CA SER A 302 -2.87 -3.01 22.10
C SER A 302 -2.72 -1.77 22.99
N GLY A 303 -2.34 -0.62 22.43
CA GLY A 303 -1.93 0.56 23.19
C GLY A 303 -0.51 0.45 23.79
N GLU A 304 0.10 -0.73 23.73
CA GLU A 304 1.41 -0.99 24.32
C GLU A 304 2.54 -0.70 23.33
N ARG A 305 3.65 -0.18 23.85
CA ARG A 305 4.87 0.01 23.06
C ARG A 305 5.61 -1.31 22.91
N LEU A 306 6.32 -1.45 21.80
CA LEU A 306 7.22 -2.57 21.62
C LEU A 306 8.38 -2.52 22.60
N THR A 307 8.73 -3.69 23.13
CA THR A 307 10.00 -3.88 23.82
C THR A 307 11.17 -3.70 22.84
N GLU A 308 12.33 -3.32 23.35
CA GLU A 308 13.53 -3.16 22.51
C GLU A 308 13.88 -4.47 21.78
N ASP A 309 13.76 -5.61 22.45
CA ASP A 309 14.07 -6.91 21.86
C ASP A 309 13.05 -7.32 20.78
N GLY A 310 11.77 -7.00 21.00
CA GLY A 310 10.75 -7.17 19.97
C GLY A 310 11.04 -6.33 18.72
N LEU A 311 11.48 -5.08 18.91
CA LEU A 311 11.86 -4.19 17.81
C LEU A 311 13.11 -4.71 17.07
N LYS A 312 14.13 -5.18 17.79
CA LYS A 312 15.33 -5.81 17.20
C LYS A 312 14.98 -7.03 16.36
N ALA A 313 14.09 -7.89 16.86
CA ALA A 313 13.66 -9.09 16.13
C ALA A 313 12.95 -8.73 14.81
N ILE A 314 12.02 -7.77 14.84
CA ILE A 314 11.34 -7.29 13.62
C ILE A 314 12.34 -6.66 12.66
N TYR A 315 13.26 -5.85 13.17
CA TYR A 315 14.29 -5.22 12.34
C TYR A 315 15.19 -6.27 11.66
N ALA A 316 15.63 -7.30 12.38
CA ALA A 316 16.44 -8.37 11.82
C ALA A 316 15.72 -9.13 10.70
N LEU A 317 14.44 -9.49 10.91
CA LEU A 317 13.60 -10.10 9.89
C LEU A 317 13.46 -9.20 8.66
N ALA A 318 13.19 -7.91 8.88
CA ALA A 318 13.04 -6.95 7.80
C ALA A 318 14.36 -6.67 7.07
N LEU A 319 15.50 -6.79 7.74
CA LEU A 319 16.82 -6.63 7.13
C LEU A 319 17.10 -7.75 6.12
N GLU A 320 16.75 -9.00 6.42
CA GLU A 320 16.87 -10.10 5.45
C GLU A 320 16.00 -9.87 4.21
N ARG A 321 14.77 -9.40 4.39
CA ARG A 321 13.88 -9.02 3.29
C ARG A 321 14.44 -7.86 2.47
N GLY A 322 14.99 -6.85 3.15
CA GLY A 322 15.64 -5.71 2.52
C GLY A 322 16.89 -6.10 1.73
N LYS A 323 17.66 -7.09 2.19
CA LYS A 323 18.79 -7.67 1.43
C LYS A 323 18.31 -8.36 0.15
N ALA A 324 17.24 -9.15 0.23
CA ALA A 324 16.64 -9.79 -0.94
C ALA A 324 16.14 -8.75 -1.97
N LEU A 325 15.47 -7.69 -1.51
CA LEU A 325 15.07 -6.56 -2.35
C LEU A 325 16.29 -5.91 -3.02
N ALA A 326 17.36 -5.65 -2.26
CA ALA A 326 18.59 -5.07 -2.79
C ALA A 326 19.25 -5.94 -3.86
N ALA A 327 19.25 -7.27 -3.68
CA ALA A 327 19.79 -8.21 -4.65
C ALA A 327 18.97 -8.19 -5.96
N GLY A 328 17.64 -8.20 -5.88
CA GLY A 328 16.77 -8.09 -7.06
C GLY A 328 16.93 -6.77 -7.82
N LEU A 329 17.10 -5.66 -7.10
CA LEU A 329 17.36 -4.35 -7.71
C LEU A 329 18.74 -4.28 -8.40
N ARG A 330 19.76 -4.95 -7.85
CA ARG A 330 21.07 -5.09 -8.51
C ARG A 330 20.96 -5.86 -9.83
N GLN A 331 20.28 -7.01 -9.83
CA GLN A 331 20.11 -7.83 -11.03
C GLN A 331 19.41 -7.05 -12.15
N ARG A 332 18.30 -6.36 -11.87
CA ARG A 332 17.59 -5.51 -12.85
C ARG A 332 18.44 -4.39 -13.45
N ARG A 333 19.39 -3.84 -12.67
CA ARG A 333 20.31 -2.81 -13.15
C ARG A 333 21.42 -3.37 -14.05
N VAL A 334 21.86 -4.61 -13.81
CA VAL A 334 22.84 -5.33 -14.63
C VAL A 334 22.22 -5.83 -15.93
N SER A 335 20.95 -6.26 -15.91
CA SER A 335 20.22 -6.75 -17.10
C SER A 335 19.78 -5.65 -18.09
N ARG A 336 19.92 -4.37 -17.74
CA ARG A 336 19.64 -3.26 -18.65
C ARG A 336 20.95 -2.87 -19.34
N PRO A 337 21.19 -3.29 -20.61
CA PRO A 337 22.42 -2.90 -21.29
C PRO A 337 22.48 -1.38 -21.36
N ALA A 338 23.66 -0.84 -21.07
CA ALA A 338 23.96 0.55 -21.31
C ALA A 338 23.63 0.83 -22.79
N LYS A 339 22.62 1.67 -23.05
CA LYS A 339 22.49 2.27 -24.38
C LYS A 339 23.84 2.92 -24.66
N ALA A 340 24.54 2.34 -25.62
CA ALA A 340 25.86 2.74 -26.05
C ALA A 340 25.88 4.26 -26.26
N LYS A 341 26.96 4.89 -25.79
CA LYS A 341 27.32 6.26 -26.12
C LYS A 341 27.09 6.45 -27.62
N ALA A 342 26.22 7.39 -27.99
CA ALA A 342 26.08 7.80 -29.37
C ALA A 342 27.45 8.26 -29.88
N ASN A 343 27.94 7.61 -30.94
CA ASN A 343 29.12 8.04 -31.68
C ASN A 343 28.77 9.37 -32.36
N PRO A 344 29.58 10.45 -32.23
CA PRO A 344 29.29 11.74 -32.87
C PRO A 344 29.53 11.80 -34.39
N SER A 345 29.60 10.67 -35.09
CA SER A 345 30.11 10.61 -36.48
C SER A 345 29.11 10.14 -37.54
N GLU A 346 27.81 10.10 -37.25
CA GLU A 346 26.75 9.76 -38.24
C GLU A 346 25.75 10.89 -38.53
N GLN A 347 26.03 12.13 -38.13
CA GLN A 347 25.20 13.31 -38.50
C GLN A 347 25.70 14.07 -39.74
N ALA A 348 26.55 13.45 -40.56
CA ALA A 348 27.03 14.05 -41.81
C ALA A 348 26.78 13.15 -43.02
N MET A 349 25.54 12.66 -43.22
CA MET A 349 25.11 12.17 -44.54
C MET A 349 23.59 12.03 -44.64
N ILE A 350 22.86 13.15 -44.62
CA ILE A 350 21.61 13.26 -45.39
C ILE A 350 21.76 14.50 -46.25
N ALA A 351 22.23 14.25 -47.47
CA ALA A 351 22.40 15.23 -48.53
C ALA A 351 21.04 15.80 -48.95
N LEU A 352 20.98 17.13 -49.05
CA LEU A 352 19.96 17.86 -49.79
C LEU A 352 19.87 17.32 -51.24
N PRO A 353 18.67 17.16 -51.81
CA PRO A 353 18.53 17.02 -53.26
C PRO A 353 18.85 18.34 -53.98
N PRO A 354 19.37 18.29 -55.22
CA PRO A 354 19.98 19.42 -55.90
C PRO A 354 18.96 20.43 -56.46
N SER A 355 19.32 21.71 -56.35
CA SER A 355 18.67 22.84 -57.02
C SER A 355 18.79 22.72 -58.56
N PRO A 356 17.73 23.02 -59.32
CA PRO A 356 17.86 23.19 -60.76
C PRO A 356 18.47 24.54 -61.11
N SER A 357 19.39 24.49 -62.07
CA SER A 357 20.22 25.54 -62.61
C SER A 357 19.45 26.70 -63.26
N HIS A 358 20.06 27.89 -63.21
CA HIS A 358 19.76 29.10 -63.95
C HIS A 358 19.35 28.88 -65.42
N ASN A 359 18.37 29.66 -65.89
CA ASN A 359 18.57 30.42 -67.11
C ASN A 359 17.82 31.76 -67.03
N GLY A 360 18.51 32.85 -67.36
CA GLY A 360 18.00 34.22 -67.26
C GLY A 360 17.09 34.62 -68.42
N ALA A 361 16.33 35.70 -68.21
CA ALA A 361 16.34 36.90 -69.05
C ALA A 361 15.07 37.76 -68.82
N ALA A 362 15.32 39.07 -68.76
CA ALA A 362 14.46 40.18 -69.19
C ALA A 362 13.15 40.52 -68.41
N ARG A 363 13.21 41.74 -67.83
CA ARG A 363 12.15 42.72 -67.48
C ARG A 363 11.18 43.00 -68.66
N PRO A 364 10.27 44.00 -68.57
CA PRO A 364 9.29 44.36 -67.52
C PRO A 364 7.86 44.51 -68.11
N HIS A 365 6.84 44.58 -67.26
CA HIS A 365 5.88 45.71 -67.13
C HIS A 365 4.80 45.38 -66.11
#